data_AF-A0A7S3E9F5-F1
#
_entry.id   AF-A0A7S3E9F5-F1
#
_cell.length_a   1.000
_cell.length_b   1.000
_cell.length_c   1.000
_cell.angle_alpha   90.00
_cell.angle_beta   90.00
_cell.angle_gamma   90.00
#
_symmetry.space_group_name_H-M   'P 1'
#
loop_
_entity.id
_entity.type
_entity.pdbx_description
1 polymer ?
#
loop_
_entity_poly.entity_id
_entity_poly.type
_entity_poly.pdbx_seq_one_letter_code
_entity_poly.pdbx_strand_id
1 'polypeptide(L)'
;KVTEENVHSRLDLRSKCIVSVDPPGCTDIDDALHCEEKPDGTFEVGVHIADVTAFLRHGSELDKEASDRGTTVYLVDRRIEMLPSLLSSKLCSLMGEVERLAFSAIFHMDQEGNELDVYFRRSVIRSARAMTYEEAQNRIDAHRKGKRYDNPDEENIAKSLFGLASIAEKLRLRRTEAGALSLASPEIKFKFQEETHEVVDAQTYEIRETNRMVSLAFVVVQRLHRI
;
A
#
# COMPACT_ATOMS: atom_id res chain seq x y z
N LYS A 1 5.87 17.33 -10.06
CA LYS A 1 7.09 17.16 -9.23
C LYS A 1 6.81 17.77 -7.87
N VAL A 2 7.31 17.19 -6.78
CA VAL A 2 7.19 17.78 -5.44
C VAL A 2 7.92 19.13 -5.43
N THR A 3 7.25 20.17 -4.92
CA THR A 3 7.80 21.53 -4.81
C THR A 3 8.15 21.87 -3.37
N GLU A 4 8.97 22.90 -3.14
CA GLU A 4 9.30 23.36 -1.78
C GLU A 4 8.05 23.80 -1.01
N GLU A 5 7.09 24.44 -1.66
CA GLU A 5 5.81 24.80 -1.05
C GLU A 5 5.05 23.57 -0.55
N ASN A 6 5.08 22.46 -1.31
CA ASN A 6 4.48 21.21 -0.85
C ASN A 6 5.17 20.65 0.38
N VAL A 7 6.51 20.77 0.47
CA VAL A 7 7.26 20.30 1.65
C VAL A 7 6.94 21.13 2.89
N HIS A 8 6.79 22.46 2.75
CA HIS A 8 6.50 23.33 3.89
C HIS A 8 5.05 23.22 4.40
N SER A 9 4.10 22.90 3.52
CA SER A 9 2.66 22.85 3.86
C SER A 9 2.15 21.45 4.26
N ARG A 10 3.02 20.43 4.21
CA ARG A 10 2.65 19.03 4.44
C ARG A 10 3.55 18.38 5.47
N LEU A 11 3.08 17.28 6.05
CA LEU A 11 3.89 16.47 6.94
C LEU A 11 5.02 15.80 6.15
N ASP A 12 6.27 16.08 6.51
CA ASP A 12 7.44 15.45 5.90
C ASP A 12 7.69 14.08 6.53
N LEU A 13 7.47 13.02 5.74
CA LEU A 13 7.67 11.62 6.12
C LEU A 13 8.76 10.96 5.27
N ARG A 14 9.58 11.73 4.55
CA ARG A 14 10.63 11.20 3.65
C ARG A 14 11.72 10.41 4.39
N SER A 15 11.86 10.59 5.70
CA SER A 15 12.79 9.85 6.55
C SER A 15 12.23 8.53 7.10
N LYS A 16 10.92 8.28 6.95
CA LYS A 16 10.29 7.04 7.41
C LYS A 16 10.60 5.88 6.47
N CYS A 17 10.74 4.68 7.04
CA CYS A 17 10.90 3.45 6.28
C CYS A 17 9.57 2.98 5.68
N ILE A 18 9.13 3.68 4.64
CA ILE A 18 7.88 3.43 3.92
C ILE A 18 8.12 2.46 2.78
N VAL A 19 7.22 1.50 2.56
CA VAL A 19 7.31 0.54 1.46
C VAL A 19 5.96 0.33 0.80
N SER A 20 5.94 0.01 -0.50
CA SER A 20 4.73 -0.44 -1.20
C SER A 20 4.82 -1.94 -1.52
N VAL A 21 3.68 -2.62 -1.52
CA VAL A 21 3.59 -4.07 -1.75
C VAL A 21 2.44 -4.38 -2.70
N ASP A 22 2.78 -4.74 -3.94
CA ASP A 22 1.86 -4.80 -5.07
C ASP A 22 1.99 -6.11 -5.85
N PRO A 23 1.06 -6.41 -6.79
CA PRO A 23 1.28 -7.44 -7.80
C PRO A 23 2.53 -7.18 -8.66
N PRO A 24 3.16 -8.23 -9.21
CA PRO A 24 4.28 -8.06 -10.12
C PRO A 24 3.88 -7.27 -11.37
N GLY A 25 4.69 -6.28 -11.74
CA GLY A 25 4.44 -5.40 -12.89
C GLY A 25 3.48 -4.24 -12.63
N CYS A 26 3.03 -4.03 -11.39
CA CYS A 26 2.23 -2.86 -11.02
C CYS A 26 3.02 -1.56 -11.28
N THR A 27 2.36 -0.59 -11.92
CA THR A 27 2.96 0.73 -12.24
C THR A 27 2.19 1.89 -11.62
N ASP A 28 0.93 1.66 -11.28
CA ASP A 28 -0.06 2.51 -10.62
C ASP A 28 -0.11 2.14 -9.13
N ILE A 29 0.98 2.42 -8.42
CA ILE A 29 1.10 2.12 -6.99
C ILE A 29 0.37 3.22 -6.21
N ASP A 30 -0.81 2.90 -5.68
CA ASP A 30 -1.64 3.88 -4.99
C ASP A 30 -1.35 3.97 -3.49
N ASP A 31 -0.76 2.93 -2.90
CA ASP A 31 -0.53 2.85 -1.46
C ASP A 31 0.89 2.47 -1.06
N ALA A 32 1.26 2.92 0.13
CA ALA A 32 2.48 2.53 0.81
C ALA A 32 2.24 2.50 2.33
N LEU A 33 3.03 1.70 3.03
CA LEU A 33 2.86 1.38 4.44
C LEU A 33 4.18 1.55 5.20
N HIS A 34 4.09 1.87 6.48
CA HIS A 34 5.21 1.67 7.41
C HIS A 34 4.72 1.21 8.78
N CYS A 35 5.60 0.55 9.53
CA CYS A 35 5.44 0.30 10.95
C CYS A 35 6.76 0.58 11.66
N GLU A 36 6.71 1.37 12.72
CA GLU A 36 7.85 1.74 13.56
C GLU A 36 7.52 1.44 15.02
N GLU A 37 8.34 0.62 15.68
CA GLU A 37 8.25 0.40 17.12
C GLU A 37 8.80 1.62 17.86
N LYS A 38 8.05 2.12 18.82
CA LYS A 38 8.39 3.26 19.67
C LYS A 38 9.14 2.81 20.93
N PRO A 39 9.89 3.71 21.60
CA PRO A 39 10.63 3.37 22.82
C PRO A 39 9.79 2.86 23.98
N ASP A 40 8.49 3.18 24.01
CA ASP A 40 7.52 2.72 25.01
C ASP A 40 6.91 1.34 24.67
N GLY A 41 7.36 0.71 23.58
CA GLY A 41 6.90 -0.60 23.11
C GLY A 41 5.59 -0.56 22.32
N THR A 42 5.07 0.63 22.00
CA THR A 42 3.94 0.81 21.09
C THR A 42 4.39 0.90 19.63
N PHE A 43 3.45 0.95 18.69
CA PHE A 43 3.74 1.05 17.26
C PHE A 43 3.14 2.31 16.65
N GLU A 44 3.92 3.00 15.82
CA GLU A 44 3.40 3.95 14.84
C GLU A 44 3.23 3.21 13.50
N VAL A 45 1.99 3.16 13.01
CA VAL A 45 1.63 2.51 11.75
C VAL A 45 1.11 3.57 10.80
N GLY A 46 1.71 3.69 9.62
CA GLY A 46 1.26 4.62 8.59
C GLY A 46 0.67 3.91 7.38
N VAL A 47 -0.46 4.42 6.91
CA VAL A 47 -1.01 4.11 5.60
C VAL A 47 -0.97 5.39 4.76
N HIS A 48 -0.26 5.35 3.64
CA HIS A 48 -0.01 6.49 2.78
C HIS A 48 -0.63 6.24 1.41
N ILE A 49 -1.63 7.03 1.05
CA ILE A 49 -2.34 6.93 -0.24
C ILE A 49 -1.87 8.06 -1.15
N ALA A 50 -1.67 7.79 -2.44
CA ALA A 50 -1.32 8.79 -3.43
C ALA A 50 -2.29 9.98 -3.42
N ASP A 51 -1.78 11.21 -3.34
CA ASP A 51 -2.62 12.42 -3.32
C ASP A 51 -3.04 12.84 -4.73
N VAL A 52 -3.92 12.07 -5.35
CA VAL A 52 -4.49 12.35 -6.68
C VAL A 52 -5.16 13.74 -6.71
N THR A 53 -5.79 14.15 -5.60
CA THR A 53 -6.48 15.45 -5.48
C THR A 53 -5.55 16.65 -5.50
N ALA A 54 -4.24 16.44 -5.34
CA ALA A 54 -3.25 17.50 -5.56
C ALA A 54 -3.12 17.88 -7.04
N PHE A 55 -3.45 16.96 -7.95
CA PHE A 55 -3.32 17.13 -9.40
C PHE A 55 -4.67 17.22 -10.12
N LEU A 56 -5.70 16.59 -9.56
CA LEU A 56 -7.06 16.61 -10.08
C LEU A 56 -7.90 17.64 -9.32
N ARG A 57 -8.16 18.79 -9.97
CA ARG A 57 -8.96 19.87 -9.39
C ARG A 57 -10.44 19.60 -9.61
N HIS A 58 -11.22 19.76 -8.54
CA HIS A 58 -12.67 19.65 -8.60
C HIS A 58 -13.28 20.58 -9.67
N GLY A 59 -14.21 20.05 -10.45
CA GLY A 59 -14.93 20.76 -11.52
C GLY A 59 -14.14 20.92 -12.82
N SER A 60 -12.88 20.45 -12.90
CA SER A 60 -12.11 20.46 -14.15
C SER A 60 -12.62 19.45 -15.17
N GLU A 61 -12.27 19.60 -16.45
CA GLU A 61 -12.61 18.61 -17.48
C GLU A 61 -12.02 17.22 -17.18
N LEU A 62 -10.85 17.19 -16.53
CA LEU A 62 -10.25 15.94 -16.06
C LEU A 62 -11.07 15.29 -14.93
N ASP A 63 -11.62 16.08 -14.01
CA ASP A 63 -12.51 15.60 -12.94
C ASP A 63 -13.81 15.03 -13.51
N LYS A 64 -14.41 15.72 -14.50
CA LYS A 64 -15.59 15.23 -15.21
C LYS A 64 -15.32 13.89 -15.90
N GLU A 65 -14.26 13.80 -16.68
CA GLU A 65 -13.89 12.54 -17.37
C GLU A 65 -13.62 11.41 -16.36
N ALA A 66 -12.90 11.69 -15.27
CA ALA A 66 -12.66 10.70 -14.22
C ALA A 66 -13.96 10.25 -13.54
N SER A 67 -14.88 11.19 -13.27
CA SER A 67 -16.21 10.91 -12.73
C SER A 67 -17.07 10.10 -13.68
N ASP A 68 -17.00 10.38 -14.99
CA ASP A 68 -17.75 9.68 -16.03
C ASP A 68 -17.25 8.23 -16.20
N ARG A 69 -15.93 8.01 -16.11
CA ARG A 69 -15.34 6.65 -16.10
C ARG A 69 -15.62 5.88 -14.81
N GLY A 70 -15.55 6.56 -13.67
CA GLY A 70 -15.83 6.02 -12.33
C GLY A 70 -14.77 5.07 -11.76
N THR A 71 -14.15 4.22 -12.59
CA THR A 71 -13.12 3.27 -12.16
C THR A 71 -12.19 2.85 -13.31
N THR A 72 -11.02 2.29 -12.97
CA THR A 72 -10.15 1.62 -13.94
C THR A 72 -10.70 0.21 -14.20
N VAL A 73 -10.87 -0.14 -15.47
CA VAL A 73 -11.32 -1.49 -15.86
C VAL A 73 -10.11 -2.36 -16.18
N TYR A 74 -9.91 -3.42 -15.40
CA TYR A 74 -8.83 -4.40 -15.60
C TYR A 74 -9.32 -5.55 -16.49
N LEU A 75 -8.78 -5.65 -17.70
CA LEU A 75 -8.94 -6.78 -18.61
C LEU A 75 -7.71 -7.70 -18.49
N VAL A 76 -7.79 -8.87 -19.11
CA VAL A 76 -6.71 -9.86 -19.00
C VAL A 76 -5.42 -9.39 -19.68
N ASP A 77 -5.53 -8.68 -20.81
CA ASP A 77 -4.43 -8.21 -21.65
C ASP A 77 -4.09 -6.72 -21.46
N ARG A 78 -5.01 -5.93 -20.90
CA ARG A 78 -4.88 -4.48 -20.81
C ARG A 78 -5.70 -3.88 -19.67
N ARG A 79 -5.49 -2.61 -19.40
CA ARG A 79 -6.33 -1.81 -18.50
C ARG A 79 -6.88 -0.58 -19.21
N ILE A 80 -8.10 -0.20 -18.88
CA ILE A 80 -8.71 1.06 -19.31
C ILE A 80 -8.66 1.98 -18.10
N GLU A 81 -7.68 2.88 -18.08
CA GLU A 81 -7.36 3.72 -16.93
C GLU A 81 -8.45 4.78 -16.67
N MET A 82 -8.84 4.98 -15.41
CA MET A 82 -9.72 6.09 -15.01
C MET A 82 -9.06 7.45 -15.23
N LEU A 83 -7.76 7.53 -14.97
CA LEU A 83 -6.95 8.74 -15.10
C LEU A 83 -5.93 8.58 -16.22
N PRO A 84 -5.45 9.67 -16.84
CA PRO A 84 -4.34 9.60 -17.78
C PRO A 84 -3.10 8.92 -17.19
N SER A 85 -2.40 8.12 -17.98
CA SER A 85 -1.18 7.37 -17.59
C SER A 85 -0.07 8.22 -16.97
N LEU A 86 -0.01 9.51 -17.33
CA LEU A 86 0.92 10.47 -16.72
C LEU A 86 0.62 10.68 -15.22
N LEU A 87 -0.65 10.69 -14.84
CA LEU A 87 -1.07 10.81 -13.45
C LEU A 87 -0.93 9.47 -12.72
N SER A 88 -1.61 8.42 -13.21
CA SER A 88 -1.62 7.11 -12.55
C SER A 88 -0.22 6.54 -12.40
N SER A 89 0.52 6.34 -13.50
CA SER A 89 1.78 5.58 -13.49
C SER A 89 3.04 6.39 -13.18
N LYS A 90 2.95 7.73 -13.11
CA LYS A 90 4.14 8.57 -12.89
C LYS A 90 3.99 9.52 -11.72
N LEU A 91 3.03 10.44 -11.77
CA LEU A 91 2.96 11.54 -10.80
C LEU A 91 2.35 11.10 -9.46
N CYS A 92 1.35 10.23 -9.49
CA CYS A 92 0.67 9.72 -8.30
C CYS A 92 1.29 8.41 -7.81
N SER A 93 1.76 7.55 -8.72
CA SER A 93 2.37 6.26 -8.36
C SER A 93 3.51 6.40 -7.33
N LEU A 94 3.37 5.71 -6.20
CA LEU A 94 4.27 5.71 -5.04
C LEU A 94 5.52 4.83 -5.25
N MET A 95 6.15 4.99 -6.41
CA MET A 95 7.37 4.29 -6.80
C MET A 95 8.50 4.44 -5.78
N GLY A 96 9.32 3.40 -5.65
CA GLY A 96 10.50 3.39 -4.79
C GLY A 96 11.49 4.51 -5.14
N GLU A 97 12.11 5.06 -4.08
CA GLU A 97 13.16 6.06 -4.08
C GLU A 97 12.80 7.44 -4.65
N VAL A 98 11.53 7.68 -4.99
CA VAL A 98 11.07 8.98 -5.52
C VAL A 98 10.12 9.68 -4.56
N GLU A 99 10.29 11.00 -4.41
CA GLU A 99 9.39 11.81 -3.60
C GLU A 99 7.99 11.90 -4.21
N ARG A 100 6.96 11.72 -3.38
CA ARG A 100 5.56 11.75 -3.79
C ARG A 100 4.69 12.48 -2.77
N LEU A 101 3.62 13.09 -3.27
CA LEU A 101 2.57 13.65 -2.44
C LEU A 101 1.62 12.53 -2.04
N ALA A 102 1.33 12.45 -0.75
CA ALA A 102 0.42 11.47 -0.20
C ALA A 102 -0.61 12.12 0.74
N PHE A 103 -1.68 11.39 0.98
CA PHE A 103 -2.58 11.60 2.10
C PHE A 103 -2.39 10.44 3.05
N SER A 104 -2.01 10.73 4.30
CA SER A 104 -1.59 9.71 5.25
C SER A 104 -2.52 9.63 6.45
N ALA A 105 -2.86 8.40 6.82
CA ALA A 105 -3.43 8.04 8.10
C ALA A 105 -2.32 7.46 8.96
N ILE A 106 -2.02 8.09 10.10
CA ILE A 106 -0.98 7.65 11.02
C ILE A 106 -1.65 7.22 12.31
N PHE A 107 -1.43 5.96 12.69
CA PHE A 107 -2.00 5.32 13.86
C PHE A 107 -0.93 5.14 14.91
N HIS A 108 -1.28 5.41 16.16
CA HIS A 108 -0.55 4.94 17.33
C HIS A 108 -1.29 3.71 17.84
N MET A 109 -0.64 2.55 17.83
CA MET A 109 -1.23 1.28 18.26
C MET A 109 -0.46 0.66 19.41
N ASP A 110 -1.16 -0.03 20.33
CA ASP A 110 -0.50 -0.86 21.33
C ASP A 110 0.05 -2.16 20.72
N GLN A 111 0.70 -2.99 21.55
CA GLN A 111 1.25 -4.27 21.11
C GLN A 111 0.19 -5.24 20.59
N GLU A 112 -1.07 -5.11 21.01
CA GLU A 112 -2.17 -5.93 20.55
C GLU A 112 -2.86 -5.40 19.28
N GLY A 113 -2.36 -4.28 18.75
CA GLY A 113 -2.93 -3.59 17.60
C GLY A 113 -4.24 -2.88 17.93
N ASN A 114 -4.48 -2.53 19.20
CA ASN A 114 -5.55 -1.59 19.55
C ASN A 114 -5.09 -0.17 19.20
N GLU A 115 -5.97 0.57 18.56
CA GLU A 115 -5.75 1.98 18.25
C GLU A 115 -5.81 2.81 19.54
N LEU A 116 -4.71 3.49 19.83
CA LEU A 116 -4.59 4.45 20.93
C LEU A 116 -4.90 5.87 20.45
N ASP A 117 -4.42 6.23 19.25
CA ASP A 117 -4.70 7.51 18.59
C ASP A 117 -4.57 7.36 17.07
N VAL A 118 -5.20 8.27 16.33
CA VAL A 118 -5.07 8.37 14.88
C VAL A 118 -5.16 9.82 14.42
N TYR A 119 -4.32 10.18 13.44
CA TYR A 119 -4.44 11.46 12.77
C TYR A 119 -4.23 11.37 11.26
N PHE A 120 -4.86 12.32 10.56
CA PHE A 120 -4.83 12.42 9.12
C PHE A 120 -4.12 13.69 8.67
N ARG A 121 -3.16 13.55 7.74
CA ARG A 121 -2.42 14.67 7.19
C ARG A 121 -2.08 14.44 5.72
N ARG A 122 -2.12 15.52 4.94
CA ARG A 122 -1.38 15.60 3.68
C ARG A 122 0.11 15.54 3.99
N SER A 123 0.84 14.71 3.27
CA SER A 123 2.23 14.40 3.52
C SER A 123 3.07 14.41 2.24
N VAL A 124 4.39 14.44 2.43
CA VAL A 124 5.39 14.13 1.41
C VAL A 124 6.12 12.88 1.88
N ILE A 125 6.13 11.84 1.04
CA ILE A 125 6.79 10.57 1.32
C ILE A 125 7.86 10.27 0.29
N ARG A 126 8.77 9.36 0.63
CA ARG A 126 9.72 8.74 -0.30
C ARG A 126 9.75 7.26 0.03
N SER A 127 9.05 6.44 -0.77
CA SER A 127 9.03 4.99 -0.55
C SER A 127 10.47 4.46 -0.62
N ALA A 128 10.92 3.73 0.39
CA ALA A 128 12.24 3.11 0.40
C ALA A 128 12.32 1.98 -0.64
N ARG A 129 11.21 1.27 -0.87
CA ARG A 129 11.15 0.21 -1.88
C ARG A 129 9.72 -0.08 -2.32
N ALA A 130 9.57 -0.34 -3.62
CA ALA A 130 8.40 -1.02 -4.19
C ALA A 130 8.70 -2.52 -4.28
N MET A 131 7.85 -3.35 -3.68
CA MET A 131 8.04 -4.80 -3.61
C MET A 131 6.83 -5.53 -4.17
N THR A 132 7.06 -6.73 -4.67
CA THR A 132 5.98 -7.67 -4.93
C THR A 132 5.50 -8.33 -3.63
N TYR A 133 4.28 -8.86 -3.63
CA TYR A 133 3.77 -9.70 -2.53
C TYR A 133 4.72 -10.84 -2.15
N GLU A 134 5.42 -11.41 -3.14
CA GLU A 134 6.41 -12.48 -2.92
C GLU A 134 7.64 -12.01 -2.16
N GLU A 135 8.23 -10.90 -2.62
CA GLU A 135 9.43 -10.33 -2.01
C GLU A 135 9.17 -9.90 -0.58
N ALA A 136 8.01 -9.28 -0.33
CA ALA A 136 7.57 -8.91 1.00
C ALA A 136 7.37 -10.15 1.90
N GLN A 137 6.76 -11.22 1.37
CA GLN A 137 6.51 -12.46 2.12
C GLN A 137 7.84 -13.12 2.52
N ASN A 138 8.76 -13.24 1.56
CA ASN A 138 10.09 -13.80 1.79
C ASN A 138 10.87 -13.03 2.87
N ARG A 139 10.73 -11.70 2.92
CA ARG A 139 11.35 -10.86 3.96
C ARG A 139 10.73 -11.10 5.34
N ILE A 140 9.40 -11.16 5.43
CA ILE A 140 8.68 -11.46 6.66
C ILE A 140 9.12 -12.84 7.20
N ASP A 141 9.12 -13.86 6.35
CA ASP A 141 9.49 -15.22 6.75
C ASP A 141 10.96 -15.36 7.14
N ALA A 142 11.86 -14.65 6.45
CA ALA A 142 13.26 -14.64 6.81
C ALA A 142 13.48 -13.95 8.17
N HIS A 143 12.82 -12.81 8.43
CA HIS A 143 12.87 -12.12 9.71
C HIS A 143 12.35 -13.01 10.85
N ARG A 144 11.21 -13.68 10.61
CA ARG A 144 10.60 -14.65 11.53
C ARG A 144 11.54 -15.81 11.88
N LYS A 145 12.40 -16.23 10.94
CA LYS A 145 13.46 -17.24 11.13
C LYS A 145 14.74 -16.68 11.77
N GLY A 146 14.75 -15.41 12.17
CA GLY A 146 15.88 -14.76 12.83
C GLY A 146 16.96 -14.23 11.89
N LYS A 147 16.71 -14.16 10.58
CA LYS A 147 17.64 -13.53 9.64
C LYS A 147 17.79 -12.05 9.99
N ARG A 148 19.04 -11.58 10.02
CA ARG A 148 19.41 -10.17 10.14
C ARG A 148 20.10 -9.71 8.87
N TYR A 149 19.93 -8.44 8.54
CA TYR A 149 20.59 -7.80 7.41
C TYR A 149 21.68 -6.85 7.91
N ASP A 150 22.86 -6.90 7.28
CA ASP A 150 23.97 -6.01 7.63
C ASP A 150 23.69 -4.55 7.21
N ASN A 151 22.91 -4.36 6.15
CA ASN A 151 22.44 -3.05 5.73
C ASN A 151 21.30 -2.58 6.65
N PRO A 152 21.46 -1.45 7.38
CA PRO A 152 20.43 -0.92 8.26
C PRO A 152 19.08 -0.67 7.58
N ASP A 153 19.08 -0.22 6.32
CA ASP A 153 17.85 0.07 5.57
C ASP A 153 17.08 -1.22 5.26
N GLU A 154 17.79 -2.28 4.88
CA GLU A 154 17.18 -3.60 4.63
C GLU A 154 16.63 -4.22 5.93
N GLU A 155 17.34 -4.04 7.05
CA GLU A 155 16.88 -4.51 8.36
C GLU A 155 15.64 -3.73 8.81
N ASN A 156 15.61 -2.42 8.58
CA ASN A 156 14.44 -1.58 8.89
C ASN A 156 13.22 -1.96 8.04
N ILE A 157 13.40 -2.25 6.75
CA ILE A 157 12.32 -2.76 5.89
C ILE A 157 11.80 -4.10 6.43
N ALA A 158 12.68 -5.02 6.80
CA ALA A 158 12.29 -6.32 7.32
C ALA A 158 11.50 -6.20 8.65
N LYS A 159 11.96 -5.35 9.57
CA LYS A 159 11.26 -5.05 10.83
C LYS A 159 9.89 -4.40 10.60
N SER A 160 9.83 -3.41 9.72
CA SER A 160 8.59 -2.70 9.37
C SER A 160 7.55 -3.66 8.78
N LEU A 161 7.94 -4.48 7.80
CA LEU A 161 7.06 -5.51 7.23
C LEU A 161 6.59 -6.53 8.28
N PHE A 162 7.48 -6.98 9.16
CA PHE A 162 7.13 -7.94 10.20
C PHE A 162 6.16 -7.34 11.22
N GLY A 163 6.36 -6.08 11.62
CA GLY A 163 5.44 -5.34 12.49
C GLY A 163 4.05 -5.18 11.86
N LEU A 164 3.99 -4.77 10.59
CA LEU A 164 2.75 -4.69 9.81
C LEU A 164 2.02 -6.03 9.76
N ALA A 165 2.72 -7.12 9.44
CA ALA A 165 2.14 -8.46 9.36
C ALA A 165 1.60 -8.93 10.73
N SER A 166 2.34 -8.66 11.80
CA SER A 166 1.95 -9.02 13.17
C SER A 166 0.68 -8.28 13.61
N ILE A 167 0.61 -6.97 13.39
CA ILE A 167 -0.56 -6.15 13.71
C ILE A 167 -1.76 -6.58 12.85
N ALA A 168 -1.54 -6.80 11.55
CA ALA A 168 -2.57 -7.27 10.64
C ALA A 168 -3.18 -8.60 11.12
N GLU A 169 -2.36 -9.58 11.50
CA GLU A 169 -2.87 -10.86 11.98
C GLU A 169 -3.75 -10.71 13.24
N LYS A 170 -3.34 -9.86 14.19
CA LYS A 170 -4.15 -9.56 15.39
C LYS A 170 -5.49 -8.91 15.04
N LEU A 171 -5.49 -7.97 14.09
CA LEU A 171 -6.71 -7.34 13.60
C LEU A 171 -7.62 -8.33 12.88
N ARG A 172 -7.04 -9.25 12.10
CA ARG A 172 -7.77 -10.30 11.37
C ARG A 172 -8.50 -11.24 12.33
N LEU A 173 -7.80 -11.70 13.36
CA LEU A 173 -8.36 -12.59 14.39
C LEU A 173 -9.52 -11.92 15.11
N ARG A 174 -9.32 -10.69 15.61
CA ARG A 174 -10.39 -9.90 16.25
C ARG A 174 -11.61 -9.70 15.34
N ARG A 175 -11.40 -9.42 14.06
CA ARG A 175 -12.51 -9.30 13.09
C ARG A 175 -13.26 -10.61 12.88
N THR A 176 -12.54 -11.72 12.82
CA THR A 176 -13.14 -13.05 12.66
C THR A 176 -13.98 -13.40 13.89
N GLU A 177 -13.46 -13.14 15.09
CA GLU A 177 -14.18 -13.30 16.36
C GLU A 177 -15.41 -12.40 16.45
N ALA A 178 -15.35 -11.19 15.89
CA ALA A 178 -16.48 -10.28 15.77
C ALA A 178 -17.49 -10.66 14.66
N GLY A 179 -17.31 -11.81 13.99
CA GLY A 179 -18.26 -12.33 12.99
C GLY A 179 -18.02 -11.87 11.56
N ALA A 180 -16.83 -11.36 11.22
CA ALA A 180 -16.51 -11.01 9.84
C ALA A 180 -16.46 -12.27 8.95
N LEU A 181 -17.11 -12.20 7.79
CA LEU A 181 -17.12 -13.26 6.80
C LEU A 181 -15.96 -13.09 5.80
N SER A 182 -15.26 -14.18 5.50
CA SER A 182 -14.25 -14.25 4.44
C SER A 182 -14.80 -15.07 3.28
N LEU A 183 -15.42 -14.38 2.31
CA LEU A 183 -16.09 -14.99 1.15
C LEU A 183 -15.29 -14.77 -0.15
N ALA A 184 -13.97 -14.93 -0.09
CA ALA A 184 -13.12 -14.78 -1.27
C ALA A 184 -13.40 -15.91 -2.26
N SER A 185 -13.65 -15.56 -3.52
CA SER A 185 -13.73 -16.53 -4.62
C SER A 185 -12.34 -16.75 -5.20
N PRO A 186 -12.02 -17.95 -5.71
CA PRO A 186 -10.76 -18.18 -6.39
C PRO A 186 -10.66 -17.26 -7.62
N GLU A 187 -9.59 -16.48 -7.69
CA GLU A 187 -9.26 -15.68 -8.88
C GLU A 187 -8.34 -16.48 -9.81
N ILE A 188 -8.49 -16.28 -11.12
CA ILE A 188 -7.68 -16.97 -12.14
C ILE A 188 -6.72 -15.95 -12.76
N LYS A 189 -5.45 -16.32 -12.83
CA LYS A 189 -4.39 -15.58 -13.52
C LYS A 189 -3.97 -16.34 -14.77
N PHE A 190 -3.93 -15.62 -15.88
CA PHE A 190 -3.48 -16.16 -17.16
C PHE A 190 -2.01 -15.83 -17.40
N LYS A 191 -1.26 -16.77 -17.98
CA LYS A 191 0.08 -16.50 -18.54
C LYS A 191 -0.05 -16.36 -20.04
N PHE A 192 0.62 -15.36 -20.57
CA PHE A 192 0.66 -15.08 -22.00
C PHE A 192 2.05 -15.38 -22.55
N GLN A 193 2.09 -15.85 -23.80
CA GLN A 193 3.31 -15.89 -24.58
C GLN A 193 3.66 -14.48 -25.07
N GLU A 194 4.91 -14.04 -24.90
CA GLU A 194 5.33 -12.66 -25.18
C GLU A 194 5.18 -12.26 -26.66
N GLU A 195 5.38 -13.19 -27.60
CA GLU A 195 5.38 -12.89 -29.05
C GLU A 195 3.98 -12.93 -29.68
N THR A 196 3.17 -13.91 -29.28
CA THR A 196 1.85 -14.18 -29.89
C THR A 196 0.70 -13.54 -29.11
N HIS A 197 0.94 -13.13 -27.85
CA HIS A 197 -0.08 -12.73 -26.89
C HIS A 197 -1.17 -13.80 -26.67
N GLU A 198 -0.87 -15.06 -26.96
CA GLU A 198 -1.77 -16.18 -26.69
C GLU A 198 -1.64 -16.66 -25.24
N VAL A 199 -2.76 -17.13 -24.68
CA VAL A 199 -2.80 -17.71 -23.33
C VAL A 199 -2.14 -19.08 -23.35
N VAL A 200 -1.06 -19.25 -22.60
CA VAL A 200 -0.32 -20.51 -22.49
C VAL A 200 -0.68 -21.30 -21.24
N ASP A 201 -1.24 -20.64 -20.23
CA ASP A 201 -1.57 -21.28 -18.94
C ASP A 201 -2.62 -20.46 -18.18
N ALA A 202 -3.37 -21.13 -17.31
CA ALA A 202 -4.33 -20.54 -16.40
C ALA A 202 -4.14 -21.15 -15.00
N GLN A 203 -3.81 -20.32 -14.02
CA GLN A 203 -3.50 -20.74 -12.67
C GLN A 203 -4.39 -20.00 -11.67
N THR A 204 -4.72 -20.63 -10.54
CA THR A 204 -5.39 -19.94 -9.43
C THR A 204 -4.44 -18.96 -8.75
N TYR A 205 -4.90 -17.75 -8.48
CA TYR A 205 -4.16 -16.75 -7.75
C TYR A 205 -4.08 -17.13 -6.26
N GLU A 206 -2.85 -17.34 -5.77
CA GLU A 206 -2.60 -17.68 -4.39
C GLU A 206 -2.56 -16.42 -3.51
N ILE A 207 -3.47 -16.35 -2.53
CA ILE A 207 -3.52 -15.27 -1.55
C ILE A 207 -2.55 -15.57 -0.41
N ARG A 208 -1.53 -14.73 -0.25
CA ARG A 208 -0.48 -14.86 0.78
C ARG A 208 -0.82 -14.04 2.04
N GLU A 209 -0.01 -14.20 3.10
CA GLU A 209 -0.11 -13.40 4.32
C GLU A 209 0.08 -11.89 4.01
N THR A 210 1.00 -11.56 3.10
CA THR A 210 1.22 -10.18 2.63
C THR A 210 0.00 -9.55 1.95
N ASN A 211 -0.78 -10.31 1.18
CA ASN A 211 -2.04 -9.81 0.61
C ASN A 211 -3.01 -9.38 1.72
N ARG A 212 -3.10 -10.20 2.79
CA ARG A 212 -3.98 -9.92 3.93
C ARG A 212 -3.48 -8.74 4.75
N MET A 213 -2.16 -8.63 4.92
CA MET A 213 -1.51 -7.50 5.59
C MET A 213 -1.90 -6.17 4.95
N VAL A 214 -1.73 -6.05 3.62
CA VAL A 214 -2.11 -4.84 2.88
C VAL A 214 -3.62 -4.61 2.99
N SER A 215 -4.45 -5.63 2.72
CA SER A 215 -5.91 -5.53 2.80
C SER A 215 -6.41 -5.02 4.16
N LEU A 216 -5.81 -5.47 5.27
CA LEU A 216 -6.23 -5.06 6.60
C LEU A 216 -5.88 -3.61 6.93
N ALA A 217 -4.75 -3.11 6.45
CA ALA A 217 -4.39 -1.69 6.58
C ALA A 217 -5.49 -0.79 5.99
N PHE A 218 -6.02 -1.16 4.81
CA PHE A 218 -7.11 -0.42 4.18
C PHE A 218 -8.42 -0.47 4.95
N VAL A 219 -8.81 -1.64 5.48
CA VAL A 219 -10.07 -1.72 6.21
C VAL A 219 -10.03 -0.92 7.51
N VAL A 220 -8.86 -0.86 8.17
CA VAL A 220 -8.69 0.01 9.35
C VAL A 220 -8.91 1.47 8.95
N VAL A 221 -8.30 1.94 7.86
CA VAL A 221 -8.48 3.32 7.36
C VAL A 221 -9.95 3.60 6.99
N GLN A 222 -10.62 2.68 6.30
CA GLN A 222 -12.01 2.88 5.86
C GLN A 222 -13.01 2.87 7.02
N ARG A 223 -12.73 2.17 8.12
CA ARG A 223 -13.60 2.16 9.31
C ARG A 223 -13.70 3.54 9.96
N LEU A 224 -12.63 4.33 9.92
CA LEU A 224 -12.58 5.65 10.54
C LEU A 224 -13.51 6.68 9.89
N HIS A 225 -14.08 6.37 8.73
CA HIS A 225 -15.10 7.20 8.07
C HIS A 225 -16.51 7.08 8.68
N ARG A 226 -16.67 6.30 9.77
CA ARG A 226 -17.96 6.10 10.48
C ARG A 226 -18.06 6.83 11.83
N ILE A 227 -17.21 7.81 12.09
CA ILE A 227 -17.29 8.72 13.25
C ILE A 227 -17.37 10.14 12.71
#